data_AF-A0A562VE50-F1
#
_entry.id   AF-A0A562VE50-F1
#
_cell.length_a   1.000
_cell.length_b   1.000
_cell.length_c   1.000
_cell.angle_alpha   90.00
_cell.angle_beta   90.00
_cell.angle_gamma   90.00
#
_symmetry.space_group_name_H-M   'P 1'
#
loop_
_entity.id
_entity.type
_entity.pdbx_description
1 polymer ?
#
loop_
_entity_poly.entity_id
_entity_poly.type
_entity_poly.pdbx_seq_one_letter_code
_entity_poly.pdbx_strand_id
1 'polypeptide(L)'
;MPMPDHYYMPSPVRRLRVILWTQCGFTLLGAALILFALSQIDDATAQAVIAVTLGISFISAAALGVCAALTHKRYSWVFYLVIVVEGLVILDRLVTLLSGQFNIFLLLGMLIAVLALVNVLNEESRDYLLRRG
;
A
#
# COMPACT_ATOMS: atom_id res chain seq x y z
N MET A 1 20.01 -26.99 -25.21
CA MET A 1 18.69 -26.32 -25.09
C MET A 1 18.67 -25.62 -23.75
N PRO A 2 18.74 -24.28 -23.67
CA PRO A 2 18.55 -23.59 -22.41
C PRO A 2 17.12 -23.84 -21.93
N MET A 3 16.99 -24.22 -20.65
CA MET A 3 15.70 -24.47 -20.01
C MET A 3 14.81 -23.22 -20.08
N PRO A 4 13.48 -23.37 -20.17
CA PRO A 4 12.57 -22.25 -20.09
C PRO A 4 12.79 -21.53 -18.76
N ASP A 5 13.11 -20.24 -18.83
CA ASP A 5 13.25 -19.36 -17.68
C ASP A 5 11.99 -19.45 -16.82
N HIS A 6 12.03 -20.32 -15.82
CA HIS A 6 11.11 -20.26 -14.71
C HIS A 6 11.36 -18.90 -14.09
N TYR A 7 10.42 -17.97 -14.30
CA TYR A 7 10.47 -16.57 -13.90
C TYR A 7 11.00 -16.45 -12.47
N TYR A 8 12.32 -16.25 -12.32
CA TYR A 8 12.94 -16.11 -11.02
C TYR A 8 12.53 -14.72 -10.52
N MET A 9 11.47 -14.68 -9.70
CA MET A 9 11.05 -13.47 -9.02
C MET A 9 11.96 -13.32 -7.81
N PRO A 10 12.74 -12.23 -7.70
CA PRO A 10 13.65 -12.03 -6.58
C PRO A 10 12.88 -12.10 -5.27
N SER A 11 13.51 -12.67 -4.24
CA SER A 11 12.90 -12.79 -2.93
C SER A 11 12.35 -11.46 -2.36
N PRO A 12 13.00 -10.29 -2.55
CA PRO A 12 12.43 -9.02 -2.09
C PRO A 12 11.19 -8.59 -2.89
N VAL A 13 11.09 -8.89 -4.18
CA VAL A 13 9.88 -8.60 -4.99
C VAL A 13 8.72 -9.49 -4.56
N ARG A 14 9.00 -10.76 -4.20
CA ARG A 14 7.98 -11.66 -3.64
C ARG A 14 7.47 -11.17 -2.28
N ARG A 15 8.37 -10.72 -1.40
CA ARG A 15 8.00 -10.13 -0.10
C ARG A 15 7.19 -8.85 -0.28
N LEU A 16 7.62 -7.95 -1.17
CA LEU A 16 6.87 -6.75 -1.52
C LEU A 16 5.44 -7.07 -1.94
N ARG A 17 5.26 -8.04 -2.84
CA ARG A 17 3.93 -8.47 -3.28
C ARG A 17 3.04 -8.92 -2.12
N VAL A 18 3.59 -9.68 -1.18
CA VAL A 18 2.85 -10.14 0.02
C VAL A 18 2.48 -8.94 0.91
N ILE A 19 3.41 -7.99 1.09
CA ILE A 19 3.16 -6.78 1.88
C ILE A 19 2.03 -5.95 1.26
N LEU A 20 2.08 -5.69 -0.05
CA LEU A 20 1.05 -4.92 -0.76
C LEU A 20 -0.34 -5.60 -0.69
N TRP A 21 -0.39 -6.93 -0.83
CA TRP A 21 -1.65 -7.66 -0.65
C TRP A 21 -2.19 -7.56 0.78
N THR A 22 -1.29 -7.66 1.76
CA THR A 22 -1.63 -7.53 3.17
C THR A 22 -2.18 -6.13 3.47
N GLN A 23 -1.52 -5.08 2.98
CA GLN A 23 -1.99 -3.70 3.10
C GLN A 23 -3.35 -3.51 2.43
N CYS A 24 -3.51 -3.98 1.19
CA CYS A 24 -4.79 -3.91 0.49
C CYS A 24 -5.92 -4.56 1.31
N GLY A 25 -5.67 -5.75 1.86
CA GLY A 25 -6.62 -6.44 2.74
C GLY A 25 -6.97 -5.63 4.00
N PHE A 26 -5.97 -5.07 4.69
CA PHE A 26 -6.20 -4.23 5.86
C PHE A 26 -6.92 -2.92 5.52
N THR A 27 -6.62 -2.29 4.38
CA THR A 27 -7.32 -1.08 3.92
C THR A 27 -8.79 -1.37 3.64
N LEU A 28 -9.11 -2.48 2.97
CA LEU A 28 -10.49 -2.89 2.73
C LEU A 28 -11.22 -3.24 4.03
N LEU A 29 -10.56 -3.91 4.96
CA LEU A 29 -11.13 -4.21 6.28
C LEU A 29 -11.40 -2.92 7.07
N GLY A 30 -10.47 -1.97 7.04
CA GLY A 30 -10.66 -0.64 7.65
C GLY A 30 -11.83 0.11 7.02
N ALA A 31 -11.94 0.12 5.69
CA ALA A 31 -13.06 0.73 4.98
C ALA A 31 -14.41 0.07 5.34
N ALA A 32 -14.45 -1.25 5.47
CA ALA A 32 -15.65 -1.97 5.90
C ALA A 32 -16.07 -1.61 7.34
N LEU A 33 -15.11 -1.48 8.26
CA LEU A 33 -15.38 -1.03 9.63
C LEU A 33 -15.89 0.41 9.68
N ILE A 34 -15.32 1.30 8.86
CA ILE A 34 -15.76 2.69 8.74
C ILE A 34 -17.19 2.75 8.17
N LEU A 35 -17.51 1.95 7.15
CA LEU A 35 -18.87 1.83 6.61
C LEU A 35 -19.87 1.36 7.68
N PHE A 36 -19.47 0.37 8.48
CA PHE A 36 -20.29 -0.09 9.60
C PHE A 36 -20.51 1.02 10.64
N ALA A 37 -19.46 1.75 11.01
CA ALA A 37 -19.57 2.88 11.94
C ALA A 37 -20.44 4.02 11.38
N LEU A 38 -20.35 4.30 10.07
CA LEU A 38 -21.15 5.33 9.40
C LEU A 38 -22.65 5.03 9.49
N SER A 39 -23.05 3.76 9.46
CA SER A 39 -24.46 3.36 9.62
C SER A 39 -25.06 3.74 10.98
N GLN A 40 -24.23 4.13 11.95
CA GLN A 40 -24.63 4.48 13.31
C GLN A 40 -24.54 6.00 13.59
N ILE A 41 -24.11 6.81 12.63
CA ILE A 41 -23.90 8.26 12.80
C ILE A 41 -25.01 9.01 12.07
N ASP A 42 -25.72 9.89 12.77
CA ASP A 42 -26.85 10.67 12.22
C ASP A 42 -26.47 12.11 11.82
N ASP A 43 -25.18 12.45 11.86
CA ASP A 43 -24.65 13.76 11.48
C ASP A 43 -24.24 13.80 9.99
N ALA A 44 -24.98 14.57 9.18
CA ALA A 44 -24.75 14.72 7.75
C ALA A 44 -23.36 15.27 7.39
N THR A 45 -22.77 16.12 8.24
CA THR A 45 -21.44 16.69 7.99
C THR A 45 -20.35 15.64 8.22
N ALA A 46 -20.47 14.87 9.31
CA ALA A 46 -19.58 13.74 9.59
C ALA A 46 -19.69 12.68 8.49
N GLN A 47 -20.90 12.36 8.03
CA GLN A 47 -21.11 11.42 6.94
C GLN A 47 -20.42 11.85 5.63
N ALA A 48 -20.48 13.13 5.27
CA ALA A 48 -19.81 13.65 4.06
C ALA A 48 -18.28 13.52 4.14
N VAL A 49 -17.68 13.88 5.29
CA VAL A 49 -16.23 13.74 5.50
C VAL A 49 -15.81 12.26 5.43
N ILE A 50 -16.55 11.38 6.10
CA ILE A 50 -16.27 9.94 6.09
C ILE A 50 -16.43 9.35 4.69
N ALA A 51 -17.43 9.78 3.91
CA ALA A 51 -17.62 9.33 2.54
C ALA A 51 -16.40 9.67 1.65
N VAL A 52 -15.81 10.86 1.82
CA VAL A 52 -14.56 11.24 1.14
C VAL A 52 -13.40 10.35 1.60
N THR A 53 -13.25 10.12 2.91
CA THR A 53 -12.22 9.22 3.46
C THR A 53 -12.35 7.80 2.91
N LEU A 54 -13.57 7.27 2.80
CA LEU A 54 -13.85 5.96 2.21
C LEU A 54 -13.48 5.93 0.73
N GLY A 55 -13.85 6.95 -0.04
CA GLY A 55 -13.47 7.06 -1.45
C GLY A 55 -11.95 6.99 -1.65
N ILE A 56 -11.20 7.76 -0.86
CA ILE A 56 -9.73 7.73 -0.88
C ILE A 56 -9.20 6.34 -0.50
N SER A 57 -9.79 5.70 0.51
CA SER A 57 -9.39 4.35 0.97
C SER A 57 -9.62 3.28 -0.09
N PHE A 58 -10.72 3.36 -0.85
CA PHE A 58 -10.97 2.44 -1.96
C PHE A 58 -10.01 2.67 -3.13
N ILE A 59 -9.72 3.93 -3.46
CA ILE A 59 -8.77 4.28 -4.52
C ILE A 59 -7.36 3.76 -4.14
N SER A 60 -6.94 3.94 -2.89
CA SER A 60 -5.63 3.46 -2.43
C SER A 60 -5.57 1.92 -2.42
N ALA A 61 -6.62 1.25 -1.94
CA ALA A 61 -6.72 -0.21 -1.99
C ALA A 61 -6.66 -0.74 -3.43
N ALA A 62 -7.35 -0.09 -4.37
CA ALA A 62 -7.29 -0.44 -5.78
C ALA A 62 -5.89 -0.25 -6.36
N ALA A 63 -5.23 0.87 -6.06
CA ALA A 63 -3.85 1.14 -6.50
C ALA A 63 -2.86 0.09 -5.96
N LEU A 64 -2.96 -0.24 -4.66
CA LEU A 64 -2.14 -1.28 -4.02
C LEU A 64 -2.41 -2.65 -4.63
N GLY A 65 -3.68 -3.00 -4.84
CA GLY A 65 -4.09 -4.26 -5.46
C GLY A 65 -3.57 -4.40 -6.89
N VAL A 66 -3.66 -3.33 -7.69
CA VAL A 66 -3.08 -3.29 -9.05
C VAL A 66 -1.56 -3.43 -9.00
N CYS A 67 -0.88 -2.72 -8.11
CA CYS A 67 0.58 -2.85 -7.94
C CYS A 67 0.99 -4.26 -7.54
N ALA A 68 0.26 -4.90 -6.61
CA ALA A 68 0.49 -6.27 -6.16
C ALA A 68 0.17 -7.32 -7.23
N ALA A 69 -0.84 -7.06 -8.06
CA ALA A 69 -1.20 -7.91 -9.19
C ALA A 69 -0.16 -7.80 -10.30
N LEU A 70 0.40 -6.61 -10.56
CA LEU A 70 1.31 -6.35 -11.67
C LEU A 70 2.79 -6.47 -11.32
N THR A 71 3.15 -6.72 -10.06
CA THR A 71 4.56 -6.88 -9.64
C THR A 71 5.31 -7.98 -10.41
N HIS A 72 4.59 -9.00 -10.91
CA HIS A 72 5.17 -10.08 -11.71
C HIS A 72 5.52 -9.66 -13.16
N LYS A 73 4.93 -8.58 -13.68
CA LYS A 73 5.08 -8.16 -15.09
C LYS A 73 6.26 -7.21 -15.34
N ARG A 74 7.04 -6.86 -14.31
CA ARG A 74 8.25 -6.00 -14.40
C ARG A 74 7.97 -4.62 -15.01
N TYR A 75 6.87 -3.98 -14.61
CA TYR A 75 6.57 -2.63 -15.08
C TYR A 75 7.24 -1.57 -14.20
N SER A 76 8.00 -0.67 -14.81
CA SER A 76 8.71 0.41 -14.11
C SER A 76 7.78 1.37 -13.37
N TRP A 77 6.56 1.59 -13.86
CA TRP A 77 5.58 2.46 -13.19
C TRP A 77 5.10 1.91 -11.84
N VAL A 78 5.12 0.59 -11.64
CA VAL A 78 4.76 -0.04 -10.35
C VAL A 78 5.77 0.37 -9.28
N PHE A 79 7.06 0.47 -9.63
CA PHE A 79 8.10 0.93 -8.71
C PHE A 79 7.82 2.36 -8.24
N TYR A 80 7.57 3.30 -9.17
CA TYR A 80 7.30 4.69 -8.82
C TYR A 80 5.99 4.84 -8.03
N LEU A 81 4.94 4.12 -8.41
CA LEU A 81 3.64 4.21 -7.72
C LEU A 81 3.75 3.74 -6.28
N VAL A 82 4.42 2.61 -6.03
CA VAL A 82 4.62 2.13 -4.64
C VAL A 82 5.44 3.12 -3.83
N ILE A 83 6.50 3.72 -4.39
CA ILE A 83 7.27 4.75 -3.66
C ILE A 83 6.39 5.94 -3.29
N VAL A 84 5.60 6.44 -4.23
CA VAL A 84 4.72 7.59 -4.01
C VAL A 84 3.66 7.28 -2.96
N VAL A 85 2.98 6.13 -3.07
CA VAL A 85 1.91 5.75 -2.15
C VAL A 85 2.45 5.51 -0.74
N GLU A 86 3.50 4.70 -0.60
CA GLU A 86 4.08 4.41 0.71
C GLU A 86 4.74 5.65 1.33
N GLY A 87 5.36 6.51 0.52
CA GLY A 87 5.89 7.78 0.96
C GLY A 87 4.82 8.72 1.52
N LEU A 88 3.67 8.82 0.84
CA LEU A 88 2.52 9.59 1.32
C LEU A 88 1.94 9.01 2.61
N VAL A 89 1.86 7.67 2.72
CA VAL A 89 1.41 7.00 3.95
C VAL A 89 2.35 7.34 5.11
N ILE A 90 3.66 7.25 4.94
CA ILE A 90 4.61 7.58 6.01
C ILE A 90 4.48 9.05 6.41
N LEU A 91 4.34 9.96 5.44
CA LEU A 91 4.19 11.39 5.71
C LEU A 91 2.90 11.69 6.50
N ASP A 92 1.76 11.13 6.09
CA ASP A 92 0.48 11.25 6.79
C ASP A 92 0.58 10.77 8.25
N ARG A 93 1.22 9.61 8.46
CA ARG A 93 1.41 9.02 9.79
C ARG A 93 2.35 9.86 10.64
N LEU A 94 3.40 10.44 10.04
CA LEU A 94 4.32 11.35 10.73
C LEU A 94 3.61 12.65 11.15
N VAL A 95 2.81 13.26 10.28
CA VAL A 95 1.99 14.44 10.61
C VAL A 95 1.02 14.13 11.74
N THR A 96 0.39 12.95 11.71
CA THR A 96 -0.53 12.50 12.76
C THR A 96 0.18 12.32 14.11
N LEU A 97 1.40 11.76 14.12
CA LEU A 97 2.23 11.67 15.33
C LEU A 97 2.60 13.04 15.88
N LEU A 98 3.00 13.98 15.01
CA LEU A 98 3.34 15.35 15.41
C LEU A 98 2.13 16.11 15.96
N SER A 99 0.93 15.72 15.56
CA SER A 99 -0.34 16.25 16.08
C SER A 99 -0.74 15.64 17.43
N GLY A 100 0.12 14.82 18.05
CA GLY A 100 -0.08 14.22 19.37
C GLY A 100 -0.99 12.98 19.39
N GLN A 101 -1.43 12.51 18.22
CA GLN A 101 -2.26 11.31 18.10
C GLN A 101 -1.37 10.07 18.03
N PHE A 102 -0.98 9.54 19.19
CA PHE A 102 -0.15 8.34 19.28
C PHE A 102 -1.02 7.08 19.42
N ASN A 103 -0.86 6.12 18.49
CA ASN A 103 -1.58 4.85 18.54
C ASN A 103 -0.69 3.71 18.00
N ILE A 104 -0.76 2.53 18.63
CA ILE A 104 -0.05 1.31 18.19
C ILE A 104 -0.38 0.96 16.73
N PHE A 105 -1.63 1.14 16.29
CA PHE A 105 -2.06 0.87 14.92
C PHE A 105 -1.43 1.83 13.90
N LEU A 106 -1.15 3.07 14.34
CA LEU A 106 -0.47 4.06 13.52
C LEU A 106 0.98 3.66 13.28
N LEU A 107 1.68 3.26 14.35
CA LEU A 107 3.06 2.75 14.24
C LEU A 107 3.14 1.48 13.40
N LEU A 108 2.18 0.57 13.55
CA LEU A 108 2.13 -0.66 12.78
C LEU A 108 1.91 -0.37 11.28
N GLY A 109 0.99 0.55 10.95
CA GLY A 109 0.80 1.01 9.57
C GLY A 109 2.06 1.65 8.97
N MET A 110 2.75 2.47 9.76
CA MET A 110 4.02 3.08 9.35
C MET A 110 5.12 2.03 9.14
N LEU A 111 5.25 1.05 10.03
CA LEU A 111 6.22 -0.04 9.91
C LEU A 111 6.01 -0.83 8.61
N ILE A 112 4.75 -1.17 8.30
CA ILE A 112 4.42 -1.90 7.07
C ILE A 112 4.82 -1.09 5.83
N ALA A 113 4.54 0.22 5.83
CA ALA A 113 4.92 1.10 4.72
C ALA A 113 6.44 1.20 4.54
N VAL A 114 7.18 1.32 5.65
CA VAL A 114 8.65 1.31 5.63
C VAL A 114 9.18 -0.02 5.08
N LEU A 115 8.62 -1.16 5.50
CA LEU A 115 9.00 -2.46 4.98
C LEU A 115 8.72 -2.59 3.47
N ALA A 116 7.60 -2.07 2.98
CA ALA A 116 7.30 -2.02 1.56
C ALA A 116 8.38 -1.22 0.80
N LEU A 117 8.73 -0.02 1.28
CA LEU A 117 9.79 0.80 0.69
C LEU A 117 11.15 0.11 0.70
N VAL A 118 11.56 -0.49 1.82
CA VAL A 118 12.84 -1.22 1.91
C VAL A 118 12.90 -2.36 0.89
N ASN A 119 11.80 -3.09 0.68
CA ASN A 119 11.75 -4.17 -0.30
C ASN A 119 11.70 -3.65 -1.75
N VAL A 120 11.08 -2.50 -2.02
CA VAL A 120 11.09 -1.85 -3.35
C VAL A 120 12.47 -1.29 -3.69
N LEU A 121 13.09 -0.59 -2.75
CA LEU A 121 14.35 0.12 -2.94
C LEU A 121 15.58 -0.80 -2.93
N ASN A 122 15.40 -2.06 -2.53
CA ASN A 122 16.44 -3.08 -2.64
C ASN A 122 16.93 -3.18 -4.10
N GLU A 123 18.25 -3.22 -4.28
CA GLU A 123 18.90 -3.24 -5.59
C GLU A 123 18.34 -4.35 -6.49
N GLU A 124 18.09 -5.54 -5.95
CA GLU A 124 17.50 -6.65 -6.72
C GLU A 124 16.09 -6.34 -7.24
N SER A 125 15.25 -5.71 -6.41
CA SER A 125 13.89 -5.34 -6.76
C SER A 125 13.86 -4.19 -7.76
N ARG A 126 14.69 -3.18 -7.52
CA ARG A 126 14.85 -2.02 -8.39
C ARG A 126 15.27 -2.46 -9.78
N ASP A 127 16.31 -3.28 -9.86
CA ASP A 127 16.81 -3.79 -11.14
C ASP A 127 15.77 -4.67 -11.83
N TYR A 128 15.05 -5.51 -11.07
CA TYR A 128 14.00 -6.37 -11.63
C TYR A 128 12.81 -5.58 -12.21
N LEU A 129 12.38 -4.52 -11.53
CA LEU A 129 11.23 -3.71 -11.92
C LEU A 129 11.57 -2.65 -12.99
N LEU A 130 12.82 -2.15 -13.03
CA LEU A 130 13.24 -1.11 -13.97
C LEU A 130 13.87 -1.65 -15.27
N ARG A 131 14.34 -2.90 -15.32
CA ARG A 131 15.02 -3.50 -16.50
C ARG A 131 14.18 -3.64 -17.78
N ARG A 132 12.89 -3.32 -17.78
CA ARG A 132 12.01 -3.35 -18.98
C ARG A 132 11.43 -1.99 -19.36
N GLY A 133 11.92 -0.90 -18.75
CA GLY A 133 11.65 0.47 -19.20
C GLY A 133 12.56 0.86 -20.35
#